data_AF-A0AAF1C675-F1
#
_entry.id   AF-A0AAF1C675-F1
#
_cell.length_a   1.000
_cell.length_b   1.000
_cell.length_c   1.000
_cell.angle_alpha   90.00
_cell.angle_beta   90.00
_cell.angle_gamma   90.00
#
_symmetry.space_group_name_H-M   'P 1'
#
loop_
_entity.id
_entity.type
_entity.pdbx_description
1 polymer ?
#
loop_
_entity_poly.entity_id
_entity_poly.type
_entity_poly.pdbx_seq_one_letter_code
_entity_poly.pdbx_strand_id
1 'polypeptide(L)'
;MIISYCLNPNCSQPKNHPKLKQCYTCGANLILNNRYRAIKVLGKGGFGATFIGVDLTVTENPLCVIKQLRPNADDPQAVKTAINLFEREAKILGQINHHQIPKLLDYFEDQGQFYLIQELVNGQNLQREIKYEGVYGELALRRFLLEITPVLKYVHSQKIIHRDIKPANILRRKKDGKLILIDFGAVKDEVNTKLAKTFGQTALTKLSVGTMGYAPPEQLAMRPIYSSDIYALGATCLYLLTGKSPKNFPIDSDNGELLWQQEVSLSDKMVKILEKMLAINTRDRYKSVDDVIIALDVESLEGNMLSIPTPVSSVGANISSLSETEITVGDISKTMSPAQQLRQAIQKRKTKSDRPKKMLLKWNEERFFNAHNNGKKDFSDQELQNLNLQGSKLIKCIFRYSQLQGVNFKESSLSQANFYSADLTNANFINANLFQAYFSKSNLENVDFTGANLGSADFTNANVTNANFSGANLKNAKINQQQLKSAKVNRNTTFPDGSRLWWKIF
;
A
#
# COMPACT_ATOMS: atom_id res chain seq x y z
N MET A 1 -29.93 -9.66 -12.55
CA MET A 1 -29.63 -9.97 -13.97
C MET A 1 -28.38 -9.22 -14.40
N ILE A 2 -27.58 -9.80 -15.29
CA ILE A 2 -26.57 -9.05 -16.06
C ILE A 2 -27.32 -8.20 -17.08
N ILE A 3 -26.89 -6.96 -17.30
CA ILE A 3 -27.42 -6.06 -18.34
C ILE A 3 -26.38 -5.87 -19.44
N SER A 4 -26.82 -5.52 -20.65
CA SER A 4 -25.93 -4.92 -21.65
C SER A 4 -25.87 -3.42 -21.41
N TYR A 5 -24.68 -2.81 -21.46
CA TYR A 5 -24.50 -1.36 -21.36
C TYR A 5 -24.04 -0.80 -22.71
N CYS A 6 -24.74 0.22 -23.23
CA CYS A 6 -24.38 0.87 -24.48
C CYS A 6 -23.23 1.87 -24.26
N LEU A 7 -22.19 1.79 -25.09
CA LEU A 7 -21.02 2.67 -25.01
C LEU A 7 -21.15 3.95 -25.86
N ASN A 8 -22.26 4.16 -26.58
CA ASN A 8 -22.53 5.43 -27.24
C ASN A 8 -22.67 6.54 -26.16
N PRO A 9 -21.84 7.60 -26.15
CA PRO A 9 -21.90 8.66 -25.15
C PRO A 9 -23.22 9.44 -25.17
N ASN A 10 -23.92 9.48 -26.30
CA ASN A 10 -25.13 10.27 -26.52
C ASN A 10 -26.42 9.46 -26.29
N CYS A 11 -26.32 8.20 -25.84
CA CYS A 11 -27.48 7.34 -25.60
C CYS A 11 -28.19 7.71 -24.29
N SER A 12 -29.43 8.20 -24.37
CA SER A 12 -30.25 8.61 -23.21
C SER A 12 -30.62 7.46 -22.26
N GLN A 13 -30.79 6.24 -22.77
CA GLN A 13 -31.08 5.04 -21.97
C GLN A 13 -30.07 3.91 -22.26
N PRO A 14 -28.84 3.97 -21.72
CA PRO A 14 -27.77 3.03 -22.10
C PRO A 14 -27.91 1.63 -21.49
N LYS A 15 -28.89 1.38 -20.60
CA LYS A 15 -29.13 0.07 -20.00
C LYS A 15 -30.05 -0.77 -20.90
N ASN A 16 -29.56 -1.90 -21.39
CA ASN A 16 -30.22 -2.74 -22.39
C ASN A 16 -30.35 -4.20 -21.89
N HIS A 17 -31.33 -4.94 -22.40
CA HIS A 17 -31.53 -6.35 -22.06
C HIS A 17 -30.36 -7.23 -22.58
N PRO A 18 -29.83 -8.20 -21.80
CA PRO A 18 -28.60 -8.93 -22.11
C PRO A 18 -28.62 -9.72 -23.44
N LYS A 19 -29.79 -10.10 -23.96
CA LYS A 19 -29.90 -10.81 -25.25
C LYS A 19 -29.76 -9.89 -26.48
N LEU A 20 -29.84 -8.56 -26.32
CA LEU A 20 -29.79 -7.64 -27.46
C LEU A 20 -28.37 -7.49 -28.03
N LYS A 21 -28.27 -7.44 -29.37
CA LYS A 21 -27.04 -7.11 -30.10
C LYS A 21 -26.89 -5.61 -30.38
N GLN A 22 -28.00 -4.88 -30.48
CA GLN A 22 -28.04 -3.42 -30.71
C GLN A 22 -28.79 -2.72 -29.57
N CYS A 23 -28.48 -1.46 -29.32
CA CYS A 23 -29.14 -0.65 -28.31
C CYS A 23 -30.55 -0.27 -28.78
N TYR A 24 -31.56 -0.58 -27.97
CA TYR A 24 -32.97 -0.28 -28.27
C TYR A 24 -33.23 1.22 -28.51
N THR A 25 -32.49 2.09 -27.81
CA THR A 25 -32.74 3.54 -27.79
C THR A 25 -31.96 4.31 -28.86
N CYS A 26 -30.85 3.77 -29.40
CA CYS A 26 -29.98 4.51 -30.33
C CYS A 26 -29.35 3.66 -31.45
N GLY A 27 -29.76 2.39 -31.63
CA GLY A 27 -29.28 1.48 -32.67
C GLY A 27 -27.82 0.99 -32.53
N ALA A 28 -26.98 1.71 -31.76
CA ALA A 28 -25.57 1.42 -31.61
C ALA A 28 -25.29 -0.02 -31.13
N ASN A 29 -24.23 -0.62 -31.67
CA ASN A 29 -23.84 -2.00 -31.37
C ASN A 29 -23.52 -2.20 -29.87
N LEU A 30 -23.95 -3.33 -29.30
CA LEU A 30 -23.69 -3.75 -27.91
C LEU A 30 -22.61 -4.83 -27.82
N ILE A 31 -22.00 -5.23 -28.94
CA ILE A 31 -20.91 -6.20 -29.05
C ILE A 31 -19.76 -5.58 -29.85
N LEU A 32 -18.80 -5.00 -29.14
CA LEU A 32 -17.59 -4.37 -29.69
C LEU A 32 -16.64 -5.43 -30.27
N ASN A 33 -16.01 -5.15 -31.41
CA ASN A 33 -15.07 -6.05 -32.11
C ASN A 33 -15.61 -7.49 -32.28
N ASN A 34 -16.94 -7.67 -32.41
CA ASN A 34 -17.66 -8.95 -32.35
C ASN A 34 -17.38 -9.84 -31.11
N ARG A 35 -16.68 -9.31 -30.09
CA ARG A 35 -16.06 -10.06 -29.01
C ARG A 35 -16.46 -9.58 -27.62
N TYR A 36 -16.58 -8.27 -27.40
CA TYR A 36 -16.73 -7.70 -26.05
C TYR A 36 -18.08 -7.02 -25.84
N ARG A 37 -18.66 -7.21 -24.65
CA ARG A 37 -19.90 -6.54 -24.23
C ARG A 37 -19.70 -5.87 -22.88
N ALA A 38 -19.88 -4.55 -22.80
CA ALA A 38 -19.92 -3.85 -21.52
C ALA A 38 -21.20 -4.22 -20.74
N ILE A 39 -21.06 -4.40 -19.43
CA ILE A 39 -22.16 -4.79 -18.52
C ILE A 39 -22.36 -3.82 -17.34
N LYS A 40 -21.35 -3.00 -17.00
CA LYS A 40 -21.40 -2.06 -15.87
C LYS A 40 -20.38 -0.94 -16.02
N VAL A 41 -20.78 0.30 -15.72
CA VAL A 41 -19.84 1.45 -15.63
C VAL A 41 -19.00 1.34 -14.36
N LEU A 42 -17.68 1.57 -14.47
CA LEU A 42 -16.76 1.73 -13.35
C LEU A 42 -16.50 3.21 -13.01
N GLY A 43 -16.39 4.07 -14.03
CA GLY A 43 -16.26 5.51 -13.86
C GLY A 43 -16.04 6.27 -15.18
N LYS A 44 -15.94 7.60 -15.10
CA LYS A 44 -15.46 8.48 -16.17
C LYS A 44 -14.20 9.19 -15.67
N GLY A 45 -13.11 9.11 -16.42
CA GLY A 45 -11.82 9.76 -16.13
C GLY A 45 -11.55 10.93 -17.08
N GLY A 46 -10.37 11.54 -16.97
CA GLY A 46 -9.98 12.69 -17.80
C GLY A 46 -9.86 12.38 -19.30
N PHE A 47 -9.60 11.13 -19.66
CA PHE A 47 -9.38 10.69 -21.06
C PHE A 47 -10.54 9.85 -21.64
N GLY A 48 -11.50 9.40 -20.82
CA GLY A 48 -12.43 8.36 -21.28
C GLY A 48 -13.45 7.88 -20.25
N ALA A 49 -14.18 6.84 -20.63
CA ALA A 49 -15.09 6.10 -19.76
C ALA A 49 -14.61 4.65 -19.60
N THR A 50 -14.74 4.12 -18.38
CA THR A 50 -14.25 2.78 -18.01
C THR A 50 -15.41 1.92 -17.54
N PHE A 51 -15.45 0.67 -18.02
CA PHE A 51 -16.53 -0.28 -17.81
C PHE A 51 -15.97 -1.66 -17.40
N ILE A 52 -16.77 -2.47 -16.72
CA ILE A 52 -16.62 -3.93 -16.76
C ILE A 52 -17.35 -4.43 -18.01
N GLY A 53 -16.71 -5.33 -18.75
CA GLY A 53 -17.34 -6.13 -19.78
C GLY A 53 -17.11 -7.63 -19.59
N VAL A 54 -17.65 -8.40 -20.52
CA VAL A 54 -17.36 -9.84 -20.73
C VAL A 54 -16.71 -10.02 -22.10
N ASP A 55 -15.75 -10.96 -22.18
CA ASP A 55 -15.33 -11.56 -23.45
C ASP A 55 -16.34 -12.65 -23.82
N LEU A 56 -16.99 -12.54 -24.98
CA LEU A 56 -18.00 -13.48 -25.47
C LEU A 56 -17.40 -14.62 -26.31
N THR A 57 -16.10 -14.57 -26.63
CA THR A 57 -15.41 -15.57 -27.45
C THR A 57 -14.69 -16.64 -26.63
N VAL A 58 -14.41 -16.34 -25.36
CA VAL A 58 -13.75 -17.26 -24.43
C VAL A 58 -14.80 -17.97 -23.56
N THR A 59 -14.65 -19.28 -23.40
CA THR A 59 -15.48 -20.12 -22.53
C THR A 59 -15.56 -19.53 -21.11
N GLU A 60 -16.69 -19.74 -20.43
CA GLU A 60 -17.03 -19.11 -19.13
C GLU A 60 -17.32 -17.59 -19.18
N ASN A 61 -17.13 -16.91 -20.31
CA ASN A 61 -17.36 -15.46 -20.50
C ASN A 61 -16.57 -14.58 -19.49
N PRO A 62 -15.23 -14.65 -19.46
CA PRO A 62 -14.42 -13.98 -18.45
C PRO A 62 -14.59 -12.46 -18.45
N LEU A 63 -14.53 -11.87 -17.25
CA LEU A 63 -14.70 -10.44 -17.05
C LEU A 63 -13.42 -9.66 -17.43
N CYS A 64 -13.61 -8.56 -18.14
CA CYS A 64 -12.55 -7.63 -18.54
C CYS A 64 -12.88 -6.20 -18.10
N VAL A 65 -11.86 -5.34 -18.08
CA VAL A 65 -12.03 -3.88 -18.07
C VAL A 65 -12.02 -3.40 -19.51
N ILE A 66 -13.03 -2.60 -19.89
CA ILE A 66 -13.09 -1.89 -21.16
C ILE A 66 -12.87 -0.42 -20.85
N LYS A 67 -11.75 0.17 -21.30
CA LYS A 67 -11.66 1.64 -21.43
C LYS A 67 -12.10 2.04 -22.84
N GLN A 68 -12.87 3.11 -22.94
CA GLN A 68 -13.21 3.78 -24.19
C GLN A 68 -12.64 5.20 -24.12
N LEU A 69 -11.83 5.58 -25.12
CA LEU A 69 -11.38 6.95 -25.27
C LEU A 69 -12.60 7.85 -25.52
N ARG A 70 -12.72 8.95 -24.77
CA ARG A 70 -13.75 9.98 -24.99
C ARG A 70 -13.08 11.35 -24.91
N PRO A 71 -12.59 11.90 -26.04
CA PRO A 71 -12.05 13.25 -26.07
C PRO A 71 -13.08 14.24 -25.54
N ASN A 72 -12.66 15.11 -24.63
CA ASN A 72 -13.55 16.02 -23.90
C ASN A 72 -13.22 17.49 -24.27
N ALA A 73 -12.79 17.70 -25.53
CA ALA A 73 -12.39 18.95 -26.14
C ALA A 73 -12.57 18.87 -27.68
N ASP A 74 -13.04 19.95 -28.29
CA ASP A 74 -13.34 20.03 -29.73
C ASP A 74 -12.13 20.41 -30.59
N ASP A 75 -11.00 20.77 -29.96
CA ASP A 75 -9.72 21.02 -30.63
C ASP A 75 -9.16 19.73 -31.26
N PRO A 76 -9.01 19.65 -32.60
CA PRO A 76 -8.46 18.48 -33.28
C PRO A 76 -7.08 18.05 -32.78
N GLN A 77 -6.26 18.99 -32.29
CA GLN A 77 -4.92 18.69 -31.81
C GLN A 77 -4.92 18.13 -30.38
N ALA A 78 -5.84 18.58 -29.51
CA ALA A 78 -6.14 17.91 -28.24
C ALA A 78 -6.69 16.49 -28.46
N VAL A 79 -7.62 16.31 -29.42
CA VAL A 79 -8.14 14.99 -29.80
C VAL A 79 -7.00 14.06 -30.26
N LYS A 80 -6.16 14.52 -31.20
CA LYS A 80 -5.00 13.77 -31.68
C LYS A 80 -4.00 13.43 -30.56
N THR A 81 -3.81 14.34 -29.61
CA THR A 81 -2.96 14.10 -28.43
C THR A 81 -3.54 13.02 -27.52
N ALA A 82 -4.87 13.00 -27.32
CA ALA A 82 -5.55 11.98 -26.53
C ALA A 82 -5.47 10.59 -27.18
N ILE A 83 -5.62 10.49 -28.50
CA ILE A 83 -5.45 9.24 -29.28
C ILE A 83 -4.01 8.71 -29.12
N ASN A 84 -3.00 9.56 -29.36
CA ASN A 84 -1.59 9.20 -29.21
C ASN A 84 -1.23 8.69 -27.80
N LEU A 85 -1.86 9.20 -26.73
CA LEU A 85 -1.65 8.71 -25.36
C LEU A 85 -2.32 7.35 -25.12
N PHE A 86 -3.45 7.10 -25.76
CA PHE A 86 -4.26 5.88 -25.57
C PHE A 86 -3.72 4.68 -26.37
N GLU A 87 -3.34 4.89 -27.63
CA GLU A 87 -2.49 3.95 -28.42
C GLU A 87 -1.23 3.55 -27.65
N ARG A 88 -0.64 4.53 -26.96
CA ARG A 88 0.60 4.36 -26.23
C ARG A 88 0.42 3.58 -24.92
N GLU A 89 -0.70 3.75 -24.20
CA GLU A 89 -1.04 2.85 -23.10
C GLU A 89 -1.17 1.40 -23.60
N ALA A 90 -1.83 1.19 -24.75
CA ALA A 90 -1.92 -0.13 -25.38
C ALA A 90 -0.55 -0.72 -25.70
N LYS A 91 0.31 0.05 -26.39
CA LYS A 91 1.67 -0.39 -26.75
C LYS A 91 2.50 -0.77 -25.53
N ILE A 92 2.42 0.02 -24.45
CA ILE A 92 3.13 -0.25 -23.20
C ILE A 92 2.62 -1.54 -22.54
N LEU A 93 1.31 -1.70 -22.40
CA LEU A 93 0.70 -2.89 -21.77
C LEU A 93 0.85 -4.16 -22.63
N GLY A 94 1.05 -4.03 -23.93
CA GLY A 94 1.43 -5.13 -24.83
C GLY A 94 2.92 -5.48 -24.77
N GLN A 95 3.78 -4.59 -24.25
CA GLN A 95 5.22 -4.82 -24.10
C GLN A 95 5.63 -5.37 -22.72
N ILE A 96 4.80 -5.20 -21.69
CA ILE A 96 5.12 -5.60 -20.31
C ILE A 96 4.28 -6.80 -19.83
N ASN A 97 4.91 -7.71 -19.08
CA ASN A 97 4.25 -8.91 -18.54
C ASN A 97 4.70 -9.13 -17.09
N HIS A 98 3.85 -8.76 -16.12
CA HIS A 98 4.16 -8.85 -14.68
C HIS A 98 2.91 -9.19 -13.87
N HIS A 99 3.00 -10.08 -12.88
CA HIS A 99 1.82 -10.59 -12.14
C HIS A 99 1.15 -9.57 -11.19
N GLN A 100 1.70 -8.36 -11.08
CA GLN A 100 1.17 -7.18 -10.39
C GLN A 100 0.84 -6.01 -11.35
N ILE A 101 0.68 -6.29 -12.65
CA ILE A 101 0.20 -5.34 -13.67
C ILE A 101 -0.90 -6.05 -14.48
N PRO A 102 -2.07 -5.44 -14.77
CA PRO A 102 -3.10 -6.08 -15.59
C PRO A 102 -2.60 -6.30 -17.01
N LYS A 103 -2.85 -7.49 -17.58
CA LYS A 103 -2.54 -7.76 -18.99
C LYS A 103 -3.44 -6.96 -19.92
N LEU A 104 -2.89 -6.52 -21.05
CA LEU A 104 -3.68 -6.17 -22.24
C LEU A 104 -4.32 -7.45 -22.79
N LEU A 105 -5.59 -7.37 -23.21
CA LEU A 105 -6.34 -8.46 -23.83
C LEU A 105 -6.69 -8.19 -25.30
N ASP A 106 -6.93 -6.91 -25.64
CA ASP A 106 -7.18 -6.42 -27.00
C ASP A 106 -7.05 -4.87 -27.04
N TYR A 107 -6.83 -4.32 -28.23
CA TYR A 107 -6.86 -2.88 -28.52
C TYR A 107 -7.34 -2.67 -29.96
N PHE A 108 -8.40 -1.89 -30.15
CA PHE A 108 -9.03 -1.68 -31.45
C PHE A 108 -9.73 -0.32 -31.58
N GLU A 109 -9.96 0.09 -32.82
CA GLU A 109 -10.88 1.15 -33.20
C GLU A 109 -12.19 0.53 -33.73
N ASP A 110 -13.33 1.07 -33.34
CA ASP A 110 -14.65 0.72 -33.87
C ASP A 110 -15.45 2.01 -34.08
N GLN A 111 -15.83 2.32 -35.33
CA GLN A 111 -16.56 3.53 -35.74
C GLN A 111 -15.93 4.85 -35.25
N GLY A 112 -14.60 5.02 -35.37
CA GLY A 112 -13.91 6.23 -34.92
C GLY A 112 -13.84 6.37 -33.39
N GLN A 113 -14.11 5.30 -32.64
CA GLN A 113 -13.98 5.24 -31.19
C GLN A 113 -12.91 4.21 -30.81
N PHE A 114 -11.99 4.58 -29.91
CA PHE A 114 -10.85 3.74 -29.54
C PHE A 114 -11.13 3.00 -28.23
N TYR A 115 -10.81 1.71 -28.20
CA TYR A 115 -11.06 0.82 -27.07
C TYR A 115 -9.79 0.08 -26.64
N LEU A 116 -9.62 -0.05 -25.32
CA LEU A 116 -8.49 -0.71 -24.68
C LEU A 116 -9.04 -1.72 -23.68
N ILE A 117 -8.74 -3.01 -23.87
CA ILE A 117 -9.29 -4.11 -23.08
C ILE A 117 -8.21 -4.70 -22.17
N GLN A 118 -8.49 -4.77 -20.87
CA GLN A 118 -7.53 -5.19 -19.83
C GLN A 118 -8.12 -6.30 -18.93
N GLU A 119 -7.25 -7.08 -18.28
CA GLU A 119 -7.62 -8.04 -17.23
C GLU A 119 -8.41 -7.37 -16.09
N LEU A 120 -9.57 -7.94 -15.68
CA LEU A 120 -10.30 -7.41 -14.52
C LEU A 120 -9.67 -7.87 -13.19
N VAL A 121 -8.94 -6.95 -12.56
CA VAL A 121 -8.45 -7.12 -11.19
C VAL A 121 -9.62 -7.07 -10.19
N ASN A 122 -9.99 -8.23 -9.64
CA ASN A 122 -10.92 -8.29 -8.49
C ASN A 122 -10.21 -7.77 -7.22
N GLY A 123 -10.34 -6.48 -6.96
CA GLY A 123 -9.69 -5.77 -5.86
C GLY A 123 -10.41 -4.47 -5.47
N GLN A 124 -9.82 -3.72 -4.55
CA GLN A 124 -10.18 -2.34 -4.24
C GLN A 124 -8.95 -1.44 -4.41
N ASN A 125 -9.11 -0.17 -4.78
CA ASN A 125 -7.97 0.74 -4.81
C ASN A 125 -7.65 1.29 -3.42
N LEU A 126 -6.39 1.64 -3.18
CA LEU A 126 -5.94 2.08 -1.85
C LEU A 126 -6.65 3.35 -1.38
N GLN A 127 -7.13 4.22 -2.29
CA GLN A 127 -7.97 5.36 -1.92
C GLN A 127 -9.29 4.93 -1.23
N ARG A 128 -9.87 3.79 -1.63
CA ARG A 128 -11.02 3.19 -0.93
C ARG A 128 -10.59 2.44 0.31
N GLU A 129 -9.44 1.76 0.28
CA GLU A 129 -8.87 1.07 1.45
C GLU A 129 -8.72 2.04 2.64
N ILE A 130 -8.04 3.17 2.46
CA ILE A 130 -7.89 4.19 3.52
C ILE A 130 -9.24 4.77 3.97
N LYS A 131 -10.23 4.89 3.07
CA LYS A 131 -11.56 5.41 3.40
C LYS A 131 -12.40 4.45 4.28
N TYR A 132 -12.21 3.13 4.16
CA TYR A 132 -13.03 2.12 4.85
C TYR A 132 -12.29 1.37 5.97
N GLU A 133 -10.99 1.15 5.79
CA GLU A 133 -10.11 0.38 6.70
C GLU A 133 -9.23 1.32 7.55
N GLY A 134 -9.08 2.58 7.13
CA GLY A 134 -8.37 3.65 7.82
C GLY A 134 -6.91 3.82 7.38
N VAL A 135 -6.24 4.79 7.98
CA VAL A 135 -4.82 5.11 7.71
C VAL A 135 -3.87 3.99 8.11
N TYR A 136 -2.72 3.92 7.44
CA TYR A 136 -1.62 3.02 7.73
C TYR A 136 -0.72 3.62 8.83
N GLY A 137 -0.20 2.79 9.73
CA GLY A 137 1.01 3.12 10.50
C GLY A 137 2.31 2.77 9.74
N GLU A 138 3.45 2.99 10.39
CA GLU A 138 4.78 2.79 9.80
C GLU A 138 5.01 1.36 9.28
N LEU A 139 4.53 0.32 9.98
CA LEU A 139 4.70 -1.08 9.57
C LEU A 139 3.91 -1.42 8.29
N ALA A 140 2.63 -1.02 8.18
CA ALA A 140 1.84 -1.14 6.96
C ALA A 140 2.41 -0.30 5.82
N LEU A 141 2.93 0.91 6.09
CA LEU A 141 3.60 1.72 5.09
C LEU A 141 4.88 1.04 4.55
N ARG A 142 5.71 0.53 5.45
CA ARG A 142 6.93 -0.22 5.12
C ARG A 142 6.61 -1.47 4.31
N ARG A 143 5.59 -2.24 4.70
CA ARG A 143 5.07 -3.40 3.93
C ARG A 143 4.59 -2.98 2.54
N PHE A 144 3.84 -1.88 2.43
CA PHE A 144 3.41 -1.32 1.15
C PHE A 144 4.60 -0.94 0.25
N LEU A 145 5.59 -0.23 0.80
CA LEU A 145 6.79 0.18 0.07
C LEU A 145 7.61 -1.03 -0.42
N LEU A 146 7.86 -2.03 0.44
CA LEU A 146 8.53 -3.28 0.08
C LEU A 146 7.75 -4.10 -0.96
N GLU A 147 6.43 -3.96 -1.03
CA GLU A 147 5.59 -4.67 -2.01
C GLU A 147 5.47 -3.95 -3.37
N ILE A 148 5.46 -2.61 -3.39
CA ILE A 148 5.28 -1.82 -4.61
C ILE A 148 6.59 -1.43 -5.30
N THR A 149 7.69 -1.26 -4.55
CA THR A 149 8.98 -0.89 -5.13
C THR A 149 9.57 -1.95 -6.08
N PRO A 150 9.42 -3.28 -5.88
CA PRO A 150 9.81 -4.26 -6.89
C PRO A 150 9.01 -4.14 -8.20
N VAL A 151 7.72 -3.81 -8.11
CA VAL A 151 6.86 -3.59 -9.30
C VAL A 151 7.32 -2.35 -10.06
N LEU A 152 7.62 -1.25 -9.35
CA LEU A 152 8.08 -0.02 -9.96
C LEU A 152 9.50 -0.17 -10.55
N LYS A 153 10.40 -0.91 -9.88
CA LYS A 153 11.71 -1.31 -10.42
C LYS A 153 11.56 -2.11 -11.71
N TYR A 154 10.62 -3.05 -11.78
CA TYR A 154 10.31 -3.75 -13.03
C TYR A 154 9.86 -2.77 -14.12
N VAL A 155 8.91 -1.87 -13.85
CA VAL A 155 8.45 -0.85 -14.81
C VAL A 155 9.61 0.02 -15.31
N HIS A 156 10.49 0.48 -14.42
CA HIS A 156 11.66 1.29 -14.77
C HIS A 156 12.71 0.50 -15.58
N SER A 157 12.88 -0.79 -15.31
CA SER A 157 13.75 -1.67 -16.12
C SER A 157 13.30 -1.78 -17.59
N GLN A 158 11.99 -1.66 -17.83
CA GLN A 158 11.38 -1.63 -19.16
C GLN A 158 11.41 -0.21 -19.79
N LYS A 159 12.17 0.72 -19.20
CA LYS A 159 12.32 2.13 -19.61
C LYS A 159 11.02 2.95 -19.59
N ILE A 160 10.07 2.55 -18.75
CA ILE A 160 8.77 3.21 -18.57
C ILE A 160 8.81 4.06 -17.29
N ILE A 161 8.15 5.22 -17.33
CA ILE A 161 7.90 6.09 -16.17
C ILE A 161 6.38 6.24 -16.05
N HIS A 162 5.77 5.88 -14.92
CA HIS A 162 4.31 5.73 -14.77
C HIS A 162 3.53 7.05 -14.66
N ARG A 163 4.10 8.05 -13.96
CA ARG A 163 3.63 9.41 -13.64
C ARG A 163 2.35 9.57 -12.83
N ASP A 164 1.37 8.69 -13.00
CA ASP A 164 0.09 8.78 -12.27
C ASP A 164 0.03 7.74 -11.13
N ILE A 165 1.14 7.60 -10.40
CA ILE A 165 1.20 6.80 -9.17
C ILE A 165 0.44 7.56 -8.08
N LYS A 166 -0.66 6.98 -7.63
CA LYS A 166 -1.55 7.54 -6.61
C LYS A 166 -2.38 6.42 -5.98
N PRO A 167 -2.96 6.61 -4.78
CA PRO A 167 -3.81 5.62 -4.12
C PRO A 167 -5.00 5.13 -4.96
N ALA A 168 -5.45 5.89 -5.95
CA ALA A 168 -6.52 5.47 -6.86
C ALA A 168 -6.09 4.42 -7.89
N ASN A 169 -4.80 4.38 -8.24
CA ASN A 169 -4.21 3.59 -9.34
C ASN A 169 -3.39 2.38 -8.82
N ILE A 170 -3.48 2.08 -7.52
CA ILE A 170 -2.92 0.87 -6.91
C ILE A 170 -4.09 0.10 -6.30
N LEU A 171 -4.27 -1.16 -6.71
CA LEU A 171 -5.35 -2.04 -6.24
C LEU A 171 -4.81 -3.13 -5.33
N ARG A 172 -5.45 -3.35 -4.17
CA ARG A 172 -5.24 -4.57 -3.39
C ARG A 172 -6.16 -5.68 -3.90
N ARG A 173 -5.57 -6.71 -4.49
CA ARG A 173 -6.25 -7.86 -5.11
C ARG A 173 -6.78 -8.83 -4.04
N LYS A 174 -8.03 -9.28 -4.20
CA LYS A 174 -8.72 -10.06 -3.15
C LYS A 174 -8.22 -11.48 -2.95
N LYS A 175 -7.70 -12.13 -4.01
CA LYS A 175 -7.35 -13.57 -3.97
C LYS A 175 -6.08 -13.88 -3.15
N ASP A 176 -5.17 -12.91 -3.08
CA ASP A 176 -3.80 -13.07 -2.58
C ASP A 176 -3.30 -11.84 -1.80
N GLY A 177 -4.15 -10.82 -1.59
CA GLY A 177 -3.80 -9.59 -0.88
C GLY A 177 -2.84 -8.67 -1.63
N LYS A 178 -2.41 -9.03 -2.86
CA LYS A 178 -1.30 -8.36 -3.55
C LYS A 178 -1.66 -7.00 -4.12
N LEU A 179 -0.72 -6.06 -4.06
CA LEU A 179 -0.81 -4.76 -4.74
C LEU A 179 -0.63 -4.91 -6.26
N ILE A 180 -1.52 -4.29 -7.02
CA ILE A 180 -1.53 -4.28 -8.49
C ILE A 180 -1.47 -2.82 -8.97
N LEU A 181 -0.48 -2.48 -9.77
CA LEU A 181 -0.32 -1.14 -10.35
C LEU A 181 -1.11 -1.06 -11.67
N ILE A 182 -1.94 -0.03 -11.83
CA ILE A 182 -2.83 0.15 -12.99
C ILE A 182 -2.72 1.55 -13.60
N ASP A 183 -3.30 1.70 -14.80
CA ASP A 183 -3.55 3.00 -15.46
C ASP A 183 -2.28 3.72 -15.95
N PHE A 184 -1.64 3.15 -16.98
CA PHE A 184 -0.38 3.62 -17.58
C PHE A 184 -0.58 4.79 -18.59
N GLY A 185 -1.75 5.45 -18.59
CA GLY A 185 -2.16 6.43 -19.60
C GLY A 185 -1.37 7.75 -19.65
N ALA A 186 -0.44 7.99 -18.72
CA ALA A 186 0.32 9.24 -18.61
C ALA A 186 1.76 9.17 -19.19
N VAL A 187 2.24 7.98 -19.57
CA VAL A 187 3.65 7.74 -19.95
C VAL A 187 4.03 8.48 -21.25
N LYS A 188 5.28 8.94 -21.38
CA LYS A 188 5.88 9.57 -22.58
C LYS A 188 7.38 9.23 -22.63
N ASP A 189 7.93 8.84 -23.77
CA ASP A 189 9.38 8.57 -23.86
C ASP A 189 10.20 9.87 -23.97
N GLU A 190 11.49 9.75 -23.65
CA GLU A 190 12.52 10.79 -23.79
C GLU A 190 12.62 11.35 -25.23
N VAL A 191 12.19 10.56 -26.21
CA VAL A 191 12.21 10.83 -27.67
C VAL A 191 11.49 12.13 -28.06
N ASN A 192 10.51 12.62 -27.28
CA ASN A 192 9.66 13.76 -27.66
C ASN A 192 9.86 15.03 -26.81
N THR A 193 11.12 15.48 -26.72
CA THR A 193 11.50 16.84 -26.31
C THR A 193 11.18 17.90 -27.37
N LYS A 194 10.98 17.54 -28.65
CA LYS A 194 10.64 18.50 -29.72
C LYS A 194 9.21 19.04 -29.64
N LEU A 195 8.19 18.18 -29.45
CA LEU A 195 6.77 18.59 -29.42
C LEU A 195 6.42 19.57 -28.29
N ALA A 196 7.20 19.61 -27.21
CA ALA A 196 6.96 20.51 -26.08
C ALA A 196 7.29 21.99 -26.39
N LYS A 197 7.91 22.30 -27.54
CA LYS A 197 8.22 23.68 -27.96
C LYS A 197 7.09 24.36 -28.75
N THR A 198 6.03 23.64 -29.13
CA THR A 198 5.06 24.09 -30.14
C THR A 198 3.67 24.41 -29.57
N PHE A 199 3.39 24.12 -28.30
CA PHE A 199 2.02 24.20 -27.75
C PHE A 199 1.89 25.12 -26.53
N GLY A 200 0.84 25.94 -26.55
CA GLY A 200 0.44 26.81 -25.45
C GLY A 200 -0.05 26.04 -24.22
N GLN A 201 0.16 26.64 -23.04
CA GLN A 201 0.02 25.96 -21.74
C GLN A 201 -1.43 25.53 -21.40
N THR A 202 -2.45 26.12 -22.04
CA THR A 202 -3.87 26.00 -21.66
C THR A 202 -4.59 24.73 -22.14
N ALA A 203 -4.12 24.08 -23.21
CA ALA A 203 -4.72 22.82 -23.67
C ALA A 203 -4.22 21.62 -22.85
N LEU A 204 -2.89 21.54 -22.66
CA LEU A 204 -2.26 20.45 -21.90
C LEU A 204 -2.56 20.50 -20.38
N THR A 205 -2.90 21.67 -19.83
CA THR A 205 -3.42 21.78 -18.44
C THR A 205 -4.85 21.27 -18.25
N LYS A 206 -5.51 20.75 -19.31
CA LYS A 206 -6.68 19.86 -19.19
C LYS A 206 -6.40 18.40 -19.57
N LEU A 207 -5.41 18.13 -20.44
CA LEU A 207 -5.07 16.78 -20.95
C LEU A 207 -3.80 16.13 -20.36
N SER A 208 -3.11 16.75 -19.39
CA SER A 208 -1.86 16.21 -18.84
C SER A 208 -1.66 16.45 -17.34
N VAL A 209 -2.76 16.69 -16.61
CA VAL A 209 -2.71 16.91 -15.16
C VAL A 209 -2.65 15.56 -14.43
N GLY A 210 -1.43 15.13 -14.10
CA GLY A 210 -1.22 14.17 -13.01
C GLY A 210 -1.89 14.70 -11.74
N THR A 211 -2.53 13.83 -10.97
CA THR A 211 -3.54 14.24 -9.98
C THR A 211 -2.98 15.26 -8.98
N MET A 212 -3.66 16.39 -8.79
CA MET A 212 -3.14 17.54 -8.03
C MET A 212 -2.57 17.14 -6.65
N GLY A 213 -1.28 17.42 -6.46
CA GLY A 213 -0.49 17.06 -5.27
C GLY A 213 0.43 15.85 -5.43
N TYR A 214 0.18 14.94 -6.39
CA TYR A 214 1.02 13.75 -6.59
C TYR A 214 2.12 13.94 -7.66
N ALA A 215 1.96 14.93 -8.56
CA ALA A 215 2.92 15.20 -9.62
C ALA A 215 4.00 16.21 -9.17
N PRO A 216 5.31 15.89 -9.26
CA PRO A 216 6.39 16.81 -8.91
C PRO A 216 6.62 17.91 -9.97
N PRO A 217 7.35 19.00 -9.65
CA PRO A 217 7.53 20.13 -10.55
C PRO A 217 8.14 19.78 -11.92
N GLU A 218 9.10 18.85 -12.01
CA GLU A 218 9.66 18.46 -13.31
C GLU A 218 8.66 17.67 -14.18
N GLN A 219 7.71 16.96 -13.56
CA GLN A 219 6.60 16.33 -14.25
C GLN A 219 5.57 17.35 -14.74
N LEU A 220 5.24 18.35 -13.91
CA LEU A 220 4.37 19.47 -14.29
C LEU A 220 4.98 20.31 -15.42
N ALA A 221 6.31 20.44 -15.45
CA ALA A 221 7.07 21.01 -16.57
C ALA A 221 7.19 20.10 -17.81
N MET A 222 6.45 18.98 -17.86
CA MET A 222 6.40 18.00 -18.94
C MET A 222 7.75 17.32 -19.25
N ARG A 223 8.65 17.26 -18.26
CA ARG A 223 9.97 16.60 -18.27
C ARG A 223 10.15 15.60 -17.11
N PRO A 224 9.19 14.69 -16.83
CA PRO A 224 9.35 13.68 -15.78
C PRO A 224 10.49 12.71 -16.09
N ILE A 225 11.08 12.18 -15.03
CA ILE A 225 12.19 11.23 -14.97
C ILE A 225 11.82 10.05 -14.06
N TYR A 226 12.64 9.01 -13.96
CA TYR A 226 12.35 7.86 -13.09
C TYR A 226 12.10 8.26 -11.62
N SER A 227 12.82 9.27 -11.11
CA SER A 227 12.58 9.80 -9.76
C SER A 227 11.33 10.68 -9.62
N SER A 228 10.61 10.99 -10.70
CA SER A 228 9.26 11.58 -10.63
C SER A 228 8.23 10.59 -10.09
N ASP A 229 8.35 9.31 -10.46
CA ASP A 229 7.54 8.23 -9.90
C ASP A 229 7.85 8.02 -8.40
N ILE A 230 9.10 8.22 -7.99
CA ILE A 230 9.51 8.11 -6.58
C ILE A 230 8.85 9.21 -5.73
N TYR A 231 8.76 10.44 -6.25
CA TYR A 231 7.99 11.52 -5.60
C TYR A 231 6.49 11.16 -5.54
N ALA A 232 5.90 10.70 -6.64
CA ALA A 232 4.49 10.33 -6.68
C ALA A 232 4.17 9.16 -5.72
N LEU A 233 5.13 8.25 -5.52
CA LEU A 233 5.08 7.21 -4.49
C LEU A 233 5.21 7.79 -3.07
N GLY A 234 6.09 8.77 -2.83
CA GLY A 234 6.19 9.48 -1.55
C GLY A 234 4.90 10.25 -1.21
N ALA A 235 4.30 10.93 -2.18
CA ALA A 235 3.01 11.61 -2.02
C ALA A 235 1.85 10.60 -1.82
N THR A 236 1.96 9.41 -2.42
CA THR A 236 1.09 8.27 -2.11
C THR A 236 1.25 7.84 -0.66
N CYS A 237 2.48 7.72 -0.14
CA CYS A 237 2.76 7.39 1.26
C CYS A 237 2.12 8.40 2.24
N LEU A 238 2.22 9.71 1.98
CA LEU A 238 1.56 10.73 2.81
C LEU A 238 0.03 10.52 2.88
N TYR A 239 -0.61 10.19 1.75
CA TYR A 239 -2.04 9.88 1.74
C TYR A 239 -2.36 8.61 2.53
N LEU A 240 -1.54 7.56 2.44
CA LEU A 240 -1.74 6.32 3.20
C LEU A 240 -1.63 6.54 4.71
N LEU A 241 -0.70 7.40 5.16
CA LEU A 241 -0.48 7.73 6.57
C LEU A 241 -1.55 8.65 7.17
N THR A 242 -2.18 9.52 6.37
CA THR A 242 -3.01 10.63 6.91
C THR A 242 -4.44 10.68 6.37
N GLY A 243 -4.73 10.02 5.25
CA GLY A 243 -5.95 10.21 4.47
C GLY A 243 -6.10 11.59 3.81
N LYS A 244 -5.15 12.51 4.04
CA LYS A 244 -5.13 13.87 3.47
C LYS A 244 -4.53 13.82 2.07
N SER A 245 -5.16 14.51 1.10
CA SER A 245 -4.59 14.66 -0.24
C SER A 245 -3.30 15.50 -0.16
N PRO A 246 -2.20 15.16 -0.84
CA PRO A 246 -0.93 15.90 -0.73
C PRO A 246 -1.04 17.42 -0.96
N LYS A 247 -1.92 17.85 -1.87
CA LYS A 247 -2.25 19.27 -2.12
C LYS A 247 -2.91 20.02 -0.93
N ASN A 248 -3.32 19.31 0.12
CA ASN A 248 -3.98 19.87 1.31
C ASN A 248 -2.99 20.10 2.47
N PHE A 249 -1.72 19.68 2.34
CA PHE A 249 -0.69 20.02 3.31
C PHE A 249 -0.21 21.46 3.07
N PRO A 250 0.23 22.18 4.12
CA PRO A 250 0.92 23.45 3.93
C PRO A 250 2.21 23.26 3.12
N ILE A 251 2.62 24.30 2.42
CA ILE A 251 3.84 24.34 1.60
C ILE A 251 4.78 25.37 2.22
N ASP A 252 6.05 25.02 2.34
CA ASP A 252 7.13 25.92 2.74
C ASP A 252 7.34 27.02 1.68
N SER A 253 7.40 28.28 2.10
CA SER A 253 7.48 29.44 1.19
C SER A 253 8.80 29.57 0.45
N ASP A 254 9.86 28.99 0.98
CA ASP A 254 11.24 29.31 0.61
C ASP A 254 11.86 28.20 -0.25
N ASN A 255 11.46 26.94 0.00
CA ASN A 255 11.90 25.76 -0.76
C ASN A 255 10.78 25.04 -1.54
N GLY A 256 9.50 25.31 -1.22
CA GLY A 256 8.35 24.70 -1.89
C GLY A 256 8.04 23.26 -1.47
N GLU A 257 8.64 22.75 -0.39
CA GLU A 257 8.41 21.40 0.12
C GLU A 257 7.12 21.30 0.96
N LEU A 258 6.61 20.08 1.12
CA LEU A 258 5.36 19.81 1.86
C LEU A 258 5.65 19.73 3.37
N LEU A 259 4.89 20.48 4.19
CA LEU A 259 5.06 20.53 5.65
C LEU A 259 4.26 19.41 6.35
N TRP A 260 4.64 18.15 6.08
CA TRP A 260 3.92 16.93 6.49
C TRP A 260 4.43 16.25 7.77
N GLN A 261 5.66 16.51 8.23
CA GLN A 261 6.27 15.79 9.37
C GLN A 261 5.39 15.83 10.63
N GLN A 262 4.82 17.00 10.94
CA GLN A 262 3.93 17.25 12.08
C GLN A 262 2.57 16.54 12.03
N GLU A 263 2.20 15.95 10.89
CA GLU A 263 0.91 15.28 10.64
C GLU A 263 1.01 13.75 10.73
N VAL A 264 2.20 13.20 11.03
CA VAL A 264 2.47 11.76 11.07
C VAL A 264 3.27 11.36 12.31
N SER A 265 3.20 10.09 12.69
CA SER A 265 4.03 9.50 13.74
C SER A 265 4.85 8.37 13.13
N LEU A 266 6.15 8.63 12.94
CA LEU A 266 7.12 7.79 12.24
C LEU A 266 8.48 7.85 12.95
N SER A 267 9.33 6.85 12.74
CA SER A 267 10.74 6.92 13.11
C SER A 267 11.51 7.93 12.25
N ASP A 268 12.58 8.52 12.80
CA ASP A 268 13.53 9.39 12.10
C ASP A 268 14.05 8.81 10.76
N LYS A 269 14.01 7.48 10.61
CA LYS A 269 14.48 6.77 9.42
C LYS A 269 13.43 6.75 8.32
N MET A 270 12.19 6.37 8.64
CA MET A 270 11.09 6.46 7.70
C MET A 270 10.80 7.92 7.32
N VAL A 271 10.99 8.86 8.27
CA VAL A 271 10.98 10.30 7.97
C VAL A 271 12.02 10.64 6.89
N LYS A 272 13.30 10.29 7.08
CA LYS A 272 14.37 10.54 6.10
C LYS A 272 14.17 9.83 4.75
N ILE A 273 13.52 8.66 4.75
CA ILE A 273 13.13 7.97 3.51
C ILE A 273 12.06 8.80 2.79
N LEU A 274 10.99 9.21 3.47
CA LEU A 274 9.92 9.99 2.85
C LEU A 274 10.37 11.39 2.42
N GLU A 275 11.17 12.10 3.24
CA GLU A 275 11.85 13.35 2.86
C GLU A 275 12.59 13.18 1.53
N LYS A 276 13.45 12.16 1.44
CA LYS A 276 14.26 11.92 0.23
C LYS A 276 13.49 11.30 -0.95
N MET A 277 12.26 10.84 -0.74
CA MET A 277 11.31 10.54 -1.83
C MET A 277 10.58 11.82 -2.30
N LEU A 278 10.23 12.71 -1.37
CA LEU A 278 9.44 13.92 -1.58
C LEU A 278 10.27 15.16 -1.96
N ALA A 279 11.60 15.10 -1.84
CA ALA A 279 12.51 16.22 -2.10
C ALA A 279 12.19 16.91 -3.45
N ILE A 280 11.89 18.20 -3.41
CA ILE A 280 11.46 18.95 -4.61
C ILE A 280 12.58 18.97 -5.64
N ASN A 281 13.81 19.24 -5.19
CA ASN A 281 15.00 19.19 -6.02
C ASN A 281 15.37 17.73 -6.39
N THR A 282 15.33 17.42 -7.68
CA THR A 282 15.71 16.11 -8.25
C THR A 282 17.16 15.68 -7.94
N ARG A 283 18.05 16.60 -7.51
CA ARG A 283 19.41 16.29 -7.07
C ARG A 283 19.47 15.59 -5.72
N ASP A 284 18.55 15.91 -4.83
CA ASP A 284 18.56 15.42 -3.45
C ASP A 284 17.66 14.18 -3.31
N ARG A 285 16.60 14.13 -4.13
CA ARG A 285 15.72 12.97 -4.30
C ARG A 285 16.50 11.70 -4.72
N TYR A 286 16.04 10.53 -4.28
CA TYR A 286 16.52 9.22 -4.76
C TYR A 286 16.52 9.14 -6.30
N LYS A 287 17.49 8.44 -6.91
CA LYS A 287 17.68 8.40 -8.38
C LYS A 287 16.94 7.24 -9.02
N SER A 288 16.96 6.12 -8.32
CA SER A 288 16.41 4.83 -8.73
C SER A 288 15.53 4.27 -7.62
N VAL A 289 14.64 3.35 -7.99
CA VAL A 289 13.83 2.61 -7.01
C VAL A 289 14.71 1.66 -6.18
N ASP A 290 15.84 1.21 -6.74
CA ASP A 290 16.87 0.47 -6.02
C ASP A 290 17.44 1.26 -4.83
N ASP A 291 17.66 2.57 -4.96
CA ASP A 291 18.11 3.40 -3.81
C ASP A 291 17.07 3.40 -2.68
N VAL A 292 15.77 3.36 -3.01
CA VAL A 292 14.66 3.31 -2.05
C VAL A 292 14.59 1.93 -1.39
N ILE A 293 14.73 0.86 -2.17
CA ILE A 293 14.80 -0.52 -1.66
C ILE A 293 15.98 -0.67 -0.70
N ILE A 294 17.18 -0.19 -1.08
CA ILE A 294 18.38 -0.22 -0.22
C ILE A 294 18.14 0.55 1.08
N ALA A 295 17.52 1.74 1.03
CA ALA A 295 17.22 2.50 2.24
C ALA A 295 16.25 1.76 3.18
N LEU A 296 15.22 1.11 2.61
CA LEU A 296 14.29 0.27 3.37
C LEU A 296 14.97 -0.98 3.94
N ASP A 297 15.82 -1.67 3.17
CA ASP A 297 16.52 -2.88 3.64
C ASP A 297 17.52 -2.55 4.76
N VAL A 298 18.26 -1.44 4.62
CA VAL A 298 19.14 -0.91 5.67
C VAL A 298 18.35 -0.61 6.95
N GLU A 299 17.15 -0.04 6.87
CA GLU A 299 16.30 0.20 8.04
C GLU A 299 15.93 -1.12 8.77
N SER A 300 15.62 -2.22 8.05
CA SER A 300 15.42 -3.54 8.68
C SER A 300 16.68 -4.15 9.28
N LEU A 301 17.85 -3.92 8.66
CA LEU A 301 19.12 -4.40 9.20
C LEU A 301 19.52 -3.60 10.44
N GLU A 302 19.34 -2.29 10.43
CA GLU A 302 19.65 -1.40 11.55
C GLU A 302 18.66 -1.51 12.71
N GLY A 303 17.37 -1.75 12.46
CA GLY A 303 16.41 -2.10 13.51
C GLY A 303 16.88 -3.35 14.28
N ASN A 304 17.47 -4.31 13.56
CA ASN A 304 18.14 -5.48 14.12
C ASN A 304 19.57 -5.21 14.66
N MET A 305 20.14 -4.01 14.51
CA MET A 305 21.45 -3.61 15.08
C MET A 305 21.34 -2.77 16.35
N LEU A 306 20.14 -2.47 16.80
CA LEU A 306 19.86 -1.73 18.03
C LEU A 306 19.25 -2.70 19.07
N SER A 307 20.02 -3.46 19.89
CA SER A 307 19.45 -4.48 20.83
C SER A 307 20.20 -4.97 22.12
N ILE A 308 21.20 -4.30 22.73
CA ILE A 308 21.98 -4.80 23.91
C ILE A 308 22.29 -3.74 24.99
N PRO A 309 22.34 -4.10 26.27
CA PRO A 309 22.83 -3.21 27.34
C PRO A 309 24.33 -2.93 27.25
N THR A 310 24.69 -1.65 27.37
CA THR A 310 25.96 -1.29 28.03
C THR A 310 25.83 -1.62 29.51
N PRO A 311 26.72 -2.43 30.12
CA PRO A 311 26.70 -2.63 31.57
C PRO A 311 27.15 -1.34 32.28
N VAL A 312 26.49 -1.02 33.39
CA VAL A 312 26.90 0.07 34.28
C VAL A 312 27.84 -0.51 35.33
N SER A 313 29.00 0.11 35.53
CA SER A 313 29.73 0.06 36.79
C SER A 313 30.56 1.33 36.92
N SER A 314 30.44 1.98 38.07
CA SER A 314 31.23 3.12 38.48
C SER A 314 32.59 2.66 39.02
N VAL A 315 33.59 3.51 38.85
CA VAL A 315 34.46 4.03 39.92
C VAL A 315 35.16 5.25 39.33
N GLY A 316 35.25 6.34 40.10
CA GLY A 316 35.95 7.55 39.69
C GLY A 316 37.36 7.60 40.26
N ALA A 317 38.29 8.18 39.49
CA ALA A 317 39.55 8.70 40.01
C ALA A 317 39.97 9.92 39.16
N ASN A 318 40.33 11.01 39.82
CA ASN A 318 41.12 12.05 39.18
C ASN A 318 42.56 11.55 39.03
N ILE A 319 43.25 11.98 37.98
CA ILE A 319 44.64 12.44 38.08
C ILE A 319 44.85 13.47 36.97
N SER A 320 45.48 14.58 37.31
CA SER A 320 45.76 15.70 36.42
C SER A 320 47.10 15.52 35.71
N SER A 321 47.34 16.38 34.71
CA SER A 321 48.65 16.99 34.39
C SER A 321 49.90 16.09 34.39
N LEU A 322 50.54 15.99 33.23
CA LEU A 322 51.94 16.40 33.12
C LEU A 322 52.23 16.92 31.70
N SER A 323 53.14 17.89 31.62
CA SER A 323 53.49 18.65 30.41
C SER A 323 54.99 18.87 30.41
N GLU A 324 55.64 18.79 29.24
CA GLU A 324 56.92 19.42 28.87
C GLU A 324 57.19 19.01 27.39
N THR A 325 57.28 19.94 26.41
CA THR A 325 58.46 20.71 25.93
C THR A 325 59.56 19.83 25.27
N GLU A 326 60.26 20.23 24.19
CA GLU A 326 60.18 21.47 23.36
C GLU A 326 60.74 21.28 21.93
N ILE A 327 60.31 22.16 21.01
CA ILE A 327 61.00 22.75 19.84
C ILE A 327 61.92 21.90 18.94
N THR A 328 61.60 21.88 17.64
CA THR A 328 62.53 22.33 16.57
C THR A 328 61.74 22.74 15.31
N VAL A 329 62.27 23.68 14.51
CA VAL A 329 61.55 24.33 13.39
C VAL A 329 62.22 24.02 12.05
N GLY A 330 61.42 23.73 11.02
CA GLY A 330 61.88 23.56 9.64
C GLY A 330 60.74 23.21 8.68
N ASP A 331 60.43 24.11 7.74
CA ASP A 331 59.31 23.97 6.81
C ASP A 331 59.49 22.88 5.73
N ILE A 332 58.40 22.21 5.37
CA ILE A 332 57.70 22.35 4.08
C ILE A 332 56.50 21.40 4.03
N SER A 333 55.40 21.86 3.43
CA SER A 333 54.11 21.17 3.40
C SER A 333 54.07 19.92 2.51
N LYS A 334 53.60 18.80 3.08
CA LYS A 334 53.08 17.63 2.33
C LYS A 334 51.79 17.11 2.97
N THR A 335 50.68 17.76 2.68
CA THR A 335 49.34 17.25 3.01
C THR A 335 49.09 15.94 2.26
N MET A 336 48.69 14.88 2.99
CA MET A 336 48.36 13.59 2.38
C MET A 336 47.13 13.72 1.48
N SER A 337 47.13 13.03 0.33
CA SER A 337 46.00 13.07 -0.59
C SER A 337 44.74 12.42 0.03
N PRO A 338 43.52 12.90 -0.31
CA PRO A 338 42.28 12.30 0.18
C PRO A 338 42.15 10.79 -0.11
N ALA A 339 42.75 10.32 -1.21
CA ALA A 339 42.79 8.90 -1.57
C ALA A 339 43.59 8.04 -0.58
N GLN A 340 44.67 8.59 0.03
CA GLN A 340 45.46 7.89 1.03
C GLN A 340 44.75 7.85 2.39
N GLN A 341 44.10 8.95 2.78
CA GLN A 341 43.26 9.03 3.98
C GLN A 341 42.10 8.01 3.91
N LEU A 342 41.41 7.93 2.76
CA LEU A 342 40.33 6.98 2.53
C LEU A 342 40.79 5.52 2.64
N ARG A 343 41.97 5.17 2.10
CA ARG A 343 42.53 3.80 2.20
C ARG A 343 42.81 3.38 3.64
N GLN A 344 43.40 4.27 4.46
CA GLN A 344 43.63 3.98 5.89
C GLN A 344 42.32 3.85 6.68
N ALA A 345 41.31 4.68 6.38
CA ALA A 345 39.99 4.58 7.00
C ALA A 345 39.28 3.25 6.68
N ILE A 346 39.46 2.72 5.46
CA ILE A 346 38.94 1.40 5.04
C ILE A 346 39.67 0.26 5.78
N GLN A 347 41.00 0.32 5.92
CA GLN A 347 41.74 -0.70 6.67
C GLN A 347 41.35 -0.73 8.16
N LYS A 348 41.22 0.43 8.83
CA LYS A 348 40.76 0.51 10.23
C LYS A 348 39.34 -0.02 10.47
N ARG A 349 38.52 -0.21 9.43
CA ARG A 349 37.18 -0.81 9.53
C ARG A 349 37.17 -2.34 9.40
N LYS A 350 38.19 -2.96 8.79
CA LYS A 350 38.22 -4.42 8.59
C LYS A 350 38.59 -5.24 9.84
N THR A 351 39.11 -4.61 10.90
CA THR A 351 39.66 -5.31 12.08
C THR A 351 38.82 -5.19 13.35
N LYS A 352 37.62 -4.57 13.30
CA LYS A 352 36.67 -4.52 14.41
C LYS A 352 35.43 -5.38 14.15
N SER A 353 35.64 -6.69 14.12
CA SER A 353 34.59 -7.70 14.01
C SER A 353 34.48 -8.52 15.31
N ASP A 354 34.05 -7.88 16.40
CA ASP A 354 33.42 -8.62 17.52
C ASP A 354 32.63 -7.74 18.51
N ARG A 355 31.50 -8.26 19.02
CA ARG A 355 30.63 -7.70 20.10
C ARG A 355 29.93 -6.33 19.78
N PRO A 356 28.91 -5.85 20.53
CA PRO A 356 27.51 -6.06 20.11
C PRO A 356 26.61 -4.79 19.95
N LYS A 357 25.37 -4.99 19.46
CA LYS A 357 24.32 -4.08 18.91
C LYS A 357 23.41 -3.30 19.93
N LYS A 358 23.20 -1.96 19.98
CA LYS A 358 22.33 -1.25 21.02
C LYS A 358 21.46 -0.07 20.50
N MET A 359 20.17 0.19 20.84
CA MET A 359 19.01 -0.55 21.43
C MET A 359 17.64 0.13 21.06
N LEU A 360 16.61 -0.63 20.59
CA LEU A 360 15.22 -0.15 20.34
C LEU A 360 14.29 -0.31 21.57
N LEU A 361 13.40 0.67 21.79
CA LEU A 361 12.50 0.71 22.96
C LEU A 361 11.14 0.04 22.69
N LYS A 362 11.13 -1.30 22.73
CA LYS A 362 9.93 -2.16 22.62
C LYS A 362 8.78 -1.71 23.56
N TRP A 363 7.54 -1.98 23.18
CA TRP A 363 6.40 -1.94 24.11
C TRP A 363 6.59 -2.94 25.27
N ASN A 364 6.18 -2.51 26.45
CA ASN A 364 5.96 -3.34 27.64
C ASN A 364 4.53 -3.04 28.17
N GLU A 365 4.08 -3.82 29.15
CA GLU A 365 2.75 -3.73 29.75
C GLU A 365 2.51 -2.32 30.32
N GLU A 366 3.49 -1.80 31.06
CA GLU A 366 3.46 -0.47 31.67
C GLU A 366 3.19 0.64 30.64
N ARG A 367 3.96 0.69 29.55
CA ARG A 367 3.76 1.67 28.46
C ARG A 367 2.43 1.50 27.77
N PHE A 368 2.02 0.25 27.54
CA PHE A 368 0.74 -0.05 26.90
C PHE A 368 -0.43 0.46 27.76
N PHE A 369 -0.43 0.16 29.06
CA PHE A 369 -1.45 0.63 29.99
C PHE A 369 -1.40 2.14 30.21
N ASN A 370 -0.22 2.75 30.35
CA ASN A 370 -0.09 4.20 30.48
C ASN A 370 -0.65 4.92 29.24
N ALA A 371 -0.33 4.47 28.03
CA ALA A 371 -0.90 5.02 26.81
C ALA A 371 -2.42 4.81 26.74
N HIS A 372 -2.91 3.62 27.09
CA HIS A 372 -4.33 3.28 27.06
C HIS A 372 -5.18 4.10 28.06
N ASN A 373 -4.66 4.28 29.27
CA ASN A 373 -5.28 5.05 30.35
C ASN A 373 -5.31 6.54 30.00
N ASN A 374 -4.27 7.04 29.33
CA ASN A 374 -4.23 8.37 28.70
C ASN A 374 -5.08 8.47 27.42
N GLY A 375 -6.02 7.54 27.20
CA GLY A 375 -7.03 7.62 26.13
C GLY A 375 -6.65 6.98 24.80
N LYS A 376 -5.42 6.47 24.60
CA LYS A 376 -5.04 5.82 23.34
C LYS A 376 -5.88 4.55 23.12
N LYS A 377 -6.71 4.55 22.07
CA LYS A 377 -7.46 3.37 21.62
C LYS A 377 -6.94 2.76 20.32
N ASP A 378 -6.13 3.50 19.55
CA ASP A 378 -5.51 2.97 18.33
C ASP A 378 -4.08 2.51 18.58
N PHE A 379 -3.88 1.20 18.46
CA PHE A 379 -2.61 0.46 18.52
C PHE A 379 -2.40 -0.33 17.23
N SER A 380 -2.91 0.17 16.10
CA SER A 380 -2.56 -0.37 14.77
C SER A 380 -1.04 -0.33 14.55
N ASP A 381 -0.54 -1.29 13.77
CA ASP A 381 0.86 -1.36 13.31
C ASP A 381 1.92 -1.50 14.42
N GLN A 382 1.52 -1.72 15.68
CA GLN A 382 2.45 -1.80 16.81
C GLN A 382 3.08 -3.19 16.98
N GLU A 383 4.32 -3.22 17.49
CA GLU A 383 4.99 -4.44 17.95
C GLU A 383 4.71 -4.69 19.44
N LEU A 384 3.78 -5.61 19.69
CA LEU A 384 3.16 -5.88 20.99
C LEU A 384 3.36 -7.35 21.42
N GLN A 385 4.32 -8.07 20.83
CA GLN A 385 4.43 -9.52 20.94
C GLN A 385 4.78 -9.97 22.38
N ASN A 386 4.04 -10.96 22.88
CA ASN A 386 4.13 -11.58 24.20
C ASN A 386 3.79 -10.67 25.41
N LEU A 387 3.09 -9.53 25.20
CA LEU A 387 2.62 -8.71 26.31
C LEU A 387 1.58 -9.44 27.18
N ASN A 388 1.64 -9.24 28.49
CA ASN A 388 0.63 -9.70 29.43
C ASN A 388 -0.45 -8.64 29.66
N LEU A 389 -1.57 -8.77 28.94
CA LEU A 389 -2.71 -7.85 28.96
C LEU A 389 -3.96 -8.48 29.59
N GLN A 390 -3.81 -9.49 30.46
CA GLN A 390 -4.91 -10.21 31.11
C GLN A 390 -5.85 -9.29 31.91
N GLY A 391 -7.16 -9.60 31.88
CA GLY A 391 -8.20 -8.86 32.61
C GLY A 391 -8.44 -7.41 32.16
N SER A 392 -7.83 -6.98 31.05
CA SER A 392 -7.80 -5.57 30.64
C SER A 392 -9.10 -5.08 30.00
N LYS A 393 -9.36 -3.76 30.05
CA LYS A 393 -10.61 -3.12 29.56
C LYS A 393 -10.41 -2.43 28.20
N LEU A 394 -10.04 -3.22 27.20
CA LEU A 394 -9.64 -2.79 25.85
C LEU A 394 -10.82 -2.73 24.84
N ILE A 395 -12.02 -2.42 25.34
CA ILE A 395 -13.25 -2.25 24.54
C ILE A 395 -13.01 -1.20 23.43
N LYS A 396 -13.43 -1.53 22.20
CA LYS A 396 -13.23 -0.71 20.98
C LYS A 396 -11.77 -0.36 20.64
N CYS A 397 -10.76 -1.06 21.19
CA CYS A 397 -9.38 -0.84 20.77
C CYS A 397 -9.15 -1.31 19.32
N ILE A 398 -8.32 -0.57 18.61
CA ILE A 398 -7.94 -0.84 17.23
C ILE A 398 -6.51 -1.40 17.24
N PHE A 399 -6.30 -2.52 16.57
CA PHE A 399 -5.07 -3.32 16.56
C PHE A 399 -4.72 -3.77 15.12
N ARG A 400 -5.18 -3.04 14.09
CA ARG A 400 -5.01 -3.44 12.67
C ARG A 400 -3.54 -3.65 12.34
N TYR A 401 -3.22 -4.65 11.53
CA TYR A 401 -1.86 -4.94 11.04
C TYR A 401 -0.77 -5.21 12.11
N SER A 402 -1.13 -5.17 13.40
CA SER A 402 -0.19 -5.22 14.53
C SER A 402 0.40 -6.62 14.75
N GLN A 403 1.52 -6.69 15.46
CA GLN A 403 2.24 -7.91 15.80
C GLN A 403 1.89 -8.26 17.26
N LEU A 404 0.96 -9.20 17.44
CA LEU A 404 0.37 -9.61 18.72
C LEU A 404 0.64 -11.10 19.02
N GLN A 405 1.68 -11.68 18.42
CA GLN A 405 2.03 -13.09 18.63
C GLN A 405 2.30 -13.36 20.12
N GLY A 406 1.74 -14.45 20.65
CA GLY A 406 1.89 -14.85 22.05
C GLY A 406 1.27 -13.92 23.11
N VAL A 407 0.49 -12.90 22.73
CA VAL A 407 -0.10 -11.95 23.69
C VAL A 407 -1.15 -12.62 24.56
N ASN A 408 -1.10 -12.33 25.87
CA ASN A 408 -2.09 -12.81 26.83
C ASN A 408 -3.21 -11.80 27.01
N PHE A 409 -4.34 -12.03 26.35
CA PHE A 409 -5.62 -11.33 26.51
C PHE A 409 -6.64 -12.15 27.32
N LYS A 410 -6.21 -13.17 28.08
CA LYS A 410 -7.08 -13.97 28.97
C LYS A 410 -7.99 -13.06 29.82
N GLU A 411 -9.24 -13.44 29.99
CA GLU A 411 -10.26 -12.75 30.81
C GLU A 411 -10.50 -11.26 30.47
N SER A 412 -9.97 -10.77 29.34
CA SER A 412 -10.01 -9.35 28.97
C SER A 412 -11.30 -8.97 28.26
N SER A 413 -11.71 -7.70 28.42
CA SER A 413 -12.88 -7.13 27.77
C SER A 413 -12.47 -6.37 26.51
N LEU A 414 -12.72 -6.97 25.35
CA LEU A 414 -12.29 -6.59 24.00
C LEU A 414 -13.47 -6.48 23.03
N SER A 415 -14.69 -6.28 23.55
CA SER A 415 -15.89 -6.08 22.74
C SER A 415 -15.68 -4.96 21.72
N GLN A 416 -16.07 -5.22 20.47
CA GLN A 416 -15.90 -4.31 19.32
C GLN A 416 -14.44 -3.92 19.01
N ALA A 417 -13.44 -4.64 19.52
CA ALA A 417 -12.04 -4.44 19.13
C ALA A 417 -11.78 -4.86 17.67
N ASN A 418 -10.81 -4.22 17.01
CA ASN A 418 -10.52 -4.41 15.59
C ASN A 418 -9.09 -4.91 15.34
N PHE A 419 -8.95 -6.21 15.10
CA PHE A 419 -7.71 -6.94 14.81
C PHE A 419 -7.50 -7.20 13.30
N TYR A 420 -8.12 -6.42 12.42
CA TYR A 420 -8.06 -6.65 10.98
C TYR A 420 -6.61 -6.76 10.45
N SER A 421 -6.32 -7.86 9.76
CA SER A 421 -4.99 -8.20 9.23
C SER A 421 -3.83 -8.20 10.27
N ALA A 422 -4.13 -8.26 11.57
CA ALA A 422 -3.11 -8.44 12.62
C ALA A 422 -2.54 -9.88 12.60
N ASP A 423 -1.32 -10.06 13.11
CA ASP A 423 -0.77 -11.39 13.39
C ASP A 423 -0.83 -11.69 14.89
N LEU A 424 -1.67 -12.65 15.24
CA LEU A 424 -2.04 -13.05 16.59
C LEU A 424 -1.54 -14.47 16.91
N THR A 425 -0.64 -15.04 16.11
CA THR A 425 -0.18 -16.44 16.25
C THR A 425 0.21 -16.79 17.70
N ASN A 426 -0.33 -17.89 18.23
CA ASN A 426 -0.19 -18.32 19.63
C ASN A 426 -0.76 -17.38 20.71
N ALA A 427 -1.56 -16.36 20.38
CA ALA A 427 -2.19 -15.50 21.39
C ALA A 427 -3.24 -16.26 22.25
N ASN A 428 -3.45 -15.77 23.46
CA ASN A 428 -4.34 -16.36 24.45
C ASN A 428 -5.53 -15.42 24.75
N PHE A 429 -6.74 -15.85 24.45
CA PHE A 429 -8.01 -15.17 24.73
C PHE A 429 -8.93 -16.03 25.62
N ILE A 430 -8.37 -16.91 26.47
CA ILE A 430 -9.16 -17.79 27.35
C ILE A 430 -10.13 -16.95 28.19
N ASN A 431 -11.42 -17.30 28.16
CA ASN A 431 -12.52 -16.57 28.82
C ASN A 431 -12.65 -15.07 28.45
N ALA A 432 -12.01 -14.59 27.37
CA ALA A 432 -12.09 -13.18 26.97
C ALA A 432 -13.46 -12.82 26.37
N ASN A 433 -13.88 -11.56 26.54
CA ASN A 433 -15.10 -11.04 25.93
C ASN A 433 -14.77 -10.30 24.62
N LEU A 434 -15.10 -10.92 23.49
CA LEU A 434 -14.78 -10.50 22.13
C LEU A 434 -16.06 -10.27 21.30
N PHE A 435 -17.16 -9.91 21.95
CA PHE A 435 -18.44 -9.66 21.29
C PHE A 435 -18.30 -8.58 20.20
N GLN A 436 -18.72 -8.89 18.98
CA GLN A 436 -18.56 -8.04 17.78
C GLN A 436 -17.09 -7.63 17.46
N ALA A 437 -16.09 -8.40 17.88
CA ALA A 437 -14.70 -8.16 17.47
C ALA A 437 -14.47 -8.47 15.98
N TYR A 438 -13.59 -7.70 15.33
CA TYR A 438 -13.27 -7.84 13.92
C TYR A 438 -11.90 -8.52 13.75
N PHE A 439 -11.90 -9.73 13.19
CA PHE A 439 -10.71 -10.54 12.90
C PHE A 439 -10.50 -10.78 11.39
N SER A 440 -11.17 -10.01 10.53
CA SER A 440 -11.08 -10.21 9.08
C SER A 440 -9.62 -10.14 8.58
N LYS A 441 -9.23 -11.09 7.75
CA LYS A 441 -7.85 -11.31 7.25
C LYS A 441 -6.74 -11.50 8.30
N SER A 442 -7.04 -11.59 9.61
CA SER A 442 -5.99 -11.77 10.63
C SER A 442 -5.40 -13.17 10.61
N ASN A 443 -4.15 -13.31 11.07
CA ASN A 443 -3.52 -14.60 11.30
C ASN A 443 -3.78 -15.04 12.76
N LEU A 444 -4.59 -16.10 12.95
CA LEU A 444 -5.00 -16.64 14.25
C LEU A 444 -4.48 -18.07 14.46
N GLU A 445 -3.33 -18.41 13.86
CA GLU A 445 -2.80 -19.76 13.97
C GLU A 445 -2.48 -20.13 15.42
N ASN A 446 -2.91 -21.31 15.85
CA ASN A 446 -2.72 -21.82 17.21
C ASN A 446 -3.27 -20.94 18.35
N VAL A 447 -4.12 -19.94 18.07
CA VAL A 447 -4.73 -19.05 19.07
C VAL A 447 -5.68 -19.81 19.99
N ASP A 448 -5.63 -19.55 21.30
CA ASP A 448 -6.56 -20.14 22.26
C ASP A 448 -7.74 -19.21 22.58
N PHE A 449 -8.95 -19.62 22.21
CA PHE A 449 -10.22 -18.95 22.49
C PHE A 449 -11.10 -19.76 23.47
N THR A 450 -10.52 -20.65 24.30
CA THR A 450 -11.29 -21.52 25.20
C THR A 450 -12.22 -20.71 26.11
N GLY A 451 -13.51 -21.00 26.07
CA GLY A 451 -14.53 -20.27 26.85
C GLY A 451 -14.79 -18.82 26.41
N ALA A 452 -14.15 -18.32 25.34
CA ALA A 452 -14.29 -16.92 24.92
C ALA A 452 -15.69 -16.60 24.36
N ASN A 453 -16.17 -15.38 24.62
CA ASN A 453 -17.42 -14.88 24.05
C ASN A 453 -17.14 -14.19 22.70
N LEU A 454 -17.32 -14.92 21.61
CA LEU A 454 -17.10 -14.49 20.22
C LEU A 454 -18.40 -14.14 19.48
N GLY A 455 -19.47 -13.84 20.23
CA GLY A 455 -20.79 -13.57 19.64
C GLY A 455 -20.74 -12.44 18.62
N SER A 456 -21.28 -12.68 17.42
CA SER A 456 -21.26 -11.75 16.27
C SER A 456 -19.86 -11.27 15.81
N ALA A 457 -18.77 -11.95 16.15
CA ALA A 457 -17.43 -11.62 15.68
C ALA A 457 -17.24 -11.92 14.18
N ASP A 458 -16.30 -11.23 13.50
CA ASP A 458 -16.09 -11.33 12.06
C ASP A 458 -14.73 -11.95 11.69
N PHE A 459 -14.72 -13.22 11.29
CA PHE A 459 -13.52 -13.97 10.87
C PHE A 459 -13.34 -14.04 9.35
N THR A 460 -13.95 -13.14 8.57
CA THR A 460 -13.91 -13.23 7.09
C THR A 460 -12.47 -13.24 6.55
N ASN A 461 -12.09 -14.33 5.89
CA ASN A 461 -10.74 -14.61 5.37
C ASN A 461 -9.62 -14.69 6.43
N ALA A 462 -9.92 -14.88 7.71
CA ALA A 462 -8.92 -15.12 8.75
C ALA A 462 -8.33 -16.54 8.66
N ASN A 463 -7.02 -16.69 8.89
CA ASN A 463 -6.40 -18.00 9.10
C ASN A 463 -6.68 -18.46 10.54
N VAL A 464 -7.48 -19.51 10.74
CA VAL A 464 -7.79 -20.06 12.07
C VAL A 464 -7.20 -21.47 12.28
N THR A 465 -6.19 -21.84 11.51
CA THR A 465 -5.56 -23.17 11.56
C THR A 465 -5.09 -23.47 12.98
N ASN A 466 -5.47 -24.65 13.51
CA ASN A 466 -5.18 -25.14 14.86
C ASN A 466 -5.70 -24.28 16.03
N ALA A 467 -6.45 -23.19 15.78
CA ALA A 467 -7.05 -22.35 16.81
C ALA A 467 -8.03 -23.14 17.69
N ASN A 468 -8.11 -22.82 18.97
CA ASN A 468 -8.88 -23.59 19.97
C ASN A 468 -10.14 -22.84 20.41
N PHE A 469 -11.29 -23.19 19.83
CA PHE A 469 -12.61 -22.64 20.19
C PHE A 469 -13.36 -23.50 21.22
N SER A 470 -12.66 -24.34 22.00
CA SER A 470 -13.26 -25.24 23.00
C SER A 470 -14.17 -24.50 23.99
N GLY A 471 -15.48 -24.78 23.96
CA GLY A 471 -16.44 -24.11 24.84
C GLY A 471 -16.71 -22.64 24.52
N ALA A 472 -16.16 -22.09 23.43
CA ALA A 472 -16.39 -20.72 23.00
C ALA A 472 -17.83 -20.51 22.52
N ASN A 473 -18.30 -19.26 22.56
CA ASN A 473 -19.59 -18.84 22.02
C ASN A 473 -19.42 -18.12 20.67
N LEU A 474 -19.61 -18.83 19.56
CA LEU A 474 -19.54 -18.29 18.20
C LEU A 474 -20.92 -17.87 17.64
N LYS A 475 -21.99 -17.75 18.46
CA LYS A 475 -23.34 -17.43 17.97
C LYS A 475 -23.35 -16.15 17.12
N ASN A 476 -23.94 -16.21 15.93
CA ASN A 476 -23.96 -15.17 14.89
C ASN A 476 -22.57 -14.75 14.33
N ALA A 477 -21.47 -15.42 14.68
CA ALA A 477 -20.13 -15.06 14.17
C ALA A 477 -19.96 -15.43 12.69
N LYS A 478 -19.29 -14.57 11.91
CA LYS A 478 -18.98 -14.82 10.50
C LYS A 478 -17.74 -15.71 10.39
N ILE A 479 -17.93 -17.02 10.55
CA ILE A 479 -16.91 -18.05 10.36
C ILE A 479 -17.48 -19.18 9.49
N ASN A 480 -16.73 -19.64 8.49
CA ASN A 480 -17.21 -20.61 7.51
C ASN A 480 -16.88 -22.06 7.90
N GLN A 481 -17.48 -23.05 7.18
CA GLN A 481 -17.27 -24.47 7.50
C GLN A 481 -15.82 -24.95 7.32
N GLN A 482 -15.05 -24.38 6.38
CA GLN A 482 -13.65 -24.75 6.16
C GLN A 482 -12.78 -24.26 7.33
N GLN A 483 -13.01 -23.03 7.79
CA GLN A 483 -12.39 -22.46 8.99
C GLN A 483 -12.69 -23.29 10.24
N LEU A 484 -13.96 -23.70 10.42
CA LEU A 484 -14.35 -24.58 11.53
C LEU A 484 -13.72 -25.99 11.45
N LYS A 485 -13.50 -26.53 10.24
CA LYS A 485 -12.81 -27.82 10.04
C LYS A 485 -11.29 -27.75 10.32
N SER A 486 -10.67 -26.58 10.18
CA SER A 486 -9.25 -26.35 10.48
C SER A 486 -8.95 -25.99 11.94
N ALA A 487 -9.98 -25.93 12.80
CA ALA A 487 -9.88 -25.48 14.18
C ALA A 487 -10.36 -26.55 15.18
N LYS A 488 -9.93 -26.44 16.44
CA LYS A 488 -10.29 -27.36 17.53
C LYS A 488 -11.58 -26.88 18.20
N VAL A 489 -12.53 -27.80 18.37
CA VAL A 489 -13.85 -27.56 18.99
C VAL A 489 -14.23 -28.73 19.89
N ASN A 490 -15.10 -28.50 20.87
CA ASN A 490 -15.62 -29.54 21.77
C ASN A 490 -17.15 -29.43 21.99
N ARG A 491 -17.74 -30.39 22.74
CA ARG A 491 -19.19 -30.47 23.01
C ARG A 491 -19.83 -29.22 23.64
N ASN A 492 -19.04 -28.36 24.31
CA ASN A 492 -19.53 -27.13 24.94
C ASN A 492 -19.56 -25.94 23.96
N THR A 493 -18.84 -26.03 22.83
CA THR A 493 -18.72 -24.98 21.83
C THR A 493 -20.07 -24.68 21.20
N THR A 494 -20.45 -23.40 21.19
CA THR A 494 -21.70 -22.93 20.56
C THR A 494 -21.38 -22.33 19.19
N PHE A 495 -22.05 -22.80 18.14
CA PHE A 495 -21.78 -22.50 16.73
C PHE A 495 -22.52 -21.23 16.24
N PRO A 496 -22.23 -20.72 15.03
CA PRO A 496 -22.89 -19.52 14.48
C PRO A 496 -24.41 -19.56 14.42
N ASP A 497 -24.99 -20.74 14.18
CA ASP A 497 -26.44 -21.00 14.21
C ASP A 497 -27.03 -21.11 15.63
N GLY A 498 -26.21 -21.00 16.68
CA GLY A 498 -26.61 -21.19 18.07
C GLY A 498 -26.67 -22.65 18.53
N SER A 499 -26.40 -23.62 17.65
CA SER A 499 -26.30 -25.04 18.02
C SER A 499 -25.01 -25.34 18.81
N ARG A 500 -24.89 -26.59 19.27
CA ARG A 500 -23.70 -27.18 19.89
C ARG A 500 -23.50 -28.57 19.29
N LEU A 501 -22.32 -29.16 19.39
CA LEU A 501 -21.97 -30.42 18.70
C LEU A 501 -22.98 -31.58 18.93
N TRP A 502 -23.47 -31.76 20.16
CA TRP A 502 -24.51 -32.75 20.50
C TRP A 502 -25.87 -32.54 19.79
N TRP A 503 -26.20 -31.31 19.36
CA TRP A 503 -27.39 -30.99 18.56
C TRP A 503 -27.17 -31.20 17.05
N LYS A 504 -26.05 -31.79 16.63
CA LYS A 504 -25.73 -32.11 15.22
C LYS A 504 -25.40 -33.60 15.00
N ILE A 505 -25.74 -34.45 15.96
CA ILE A 505 -25.61 -35.90 15.88
C ILE A 505 -26.93 -36.54 16.33
N PHE A 506 -28.01 -36.16 15.62
CA PHE A 506 -29.31 -36.82 15.55
C PHE A 506 -29.93 -36.46 14.19
#